data_AF-A0A543D313-F1
#
_entry.id   AF-A0A543D313-F1
#
_cell.length_a   1.000
_cell.length_b   1.000
_cell.length_c   1.000
_cell.angle_alpha   90.00
_cell.angle_beta   90.00
_cell.angle_gamma   90.00
#
_symmetry.space_group_name_H-M   'P 1'
#
loop_
_entity.id
_entity.type
_entity.pdbx_description
1 polymer ?
#
loop_
_entity_poly.entity_id
_entity_poly.type
_entity_poly.pdbx_seq_one_letter_code
_entity_poly.pdbx_strand_id
1 'polypeptide(L)'
;MKTNDTIQRTTGETLETQVDRYTEALLTLQPQAKHQKNELFTRLYPTIVALLSKHVSQKAILDMLQTQGLKLHPSRFKALMAAHAEAARTKVSGSIEEDAA
;
A
#
# COMPACT_ATOMS: atom_id res chain seq x y z
N MET A 1 1.71 -62.33 -24.62
CA MET A 1 0.57 -61.96 -23.77
C MET A 1 1.07 -61.06 -22.64
N LYS A 2 0.59 -59.81 -22.63
CA LYS A 2 0.54 -58.82 -21.52
C LYS A 2 1.83 -58.56 -20.72
N THR A 3 2.65 -57.62 -21.21
CA THR A 3 3.38 -56.70 -20.34
C THR A 3 2.41 -55.60 -19.91
N ASN A 4 2.35 -55.27 -18.62
CA ASN A 4 1.82 -53.99 -18.16
C ASN A 4 2.36 -53.77 -16.73
N ASP A 5 3.63 -53.40 -16.69
CA ASP A 5 4.22 -52.69 -15.56
C ASP A 5 3.39 -51.44 -15.29
N THR A 6 2.71 -51.48 -14.16
CA THR A 6 1.95 -50.35 -13.60
C THR A 6 2.96 -49.30 -13.15
N ILE A 7 3.41 -48.45 -14.07
CA ILE A 7 4.13 -47.22 -13.75
C ILE A 7 3.10 -46.25 -13.18
N GLN A 8 2.92 -46.26 -11.87
CA GLN A 8 2.37 -45.13 -11.12
C GLN A 8 3.36 -43.98 -11.25
N ARG A 9 3.27 -43.24 -12.37
CA ARG A 9 3.99 -41.99 -12.56
C ARG A 9 3.22 -40.94 -11.77
N THR A 10 3.59 -40.76 -10.51
CA THR A 10 3.25 -39.55 -9.75
C THR A 10 3.77 -38.38 -10.58
N THR A 11 2.84 -37.61 -11.12
CA THR A 11 3.07 -36.47 -12.01
C THR A 11 3.98 -35.48 -11.31
N GLY A 12 5.28 -35.54 -11.63
CA GLY A 12 6.25 -34.53 -11.25
C GLY A 12 5.91 -33.25 -11.98
N GLU A 13 5.20 -32.37 -11.30
CA GLU A 13 5.03 -30.99 -11.74
C GLU A 13 6.44 -30.41 -11.95
N THR A 14 6.73 -29.93 -13.16
CA THR A 14 8.05 -29.36 -13.42
C THR A 14 8.21 -28.10 -12.57
N LEU A 15 9.44 -27.79 -12.18
CA LEU A 15 9.74 -26.59 -11.40
C LEU A 15 9.14 -25.34 -12.07
N GLU A 16 9.15 -25.28 -13.41
CA GLU A 16 8.56 -24.19 -14.18
C GLU A 16 7.04 -24.11 -14.02
N THR A 17 6.31 -25.23 -14.10
CA THR A 17 4.86 -25.23 -13.83
C THR A 17 4.53 -24.78 -12.41
N GLN A 18 5.42 -25.07 -11.45
CA GLN A 18 5.30 -24.58 -10.08
C GLN A 18 5.55 -23.07 -9.96
N VAL A 19 6.58 -22.56 -10.63
CA VAL A 19 6.90 -21.14 -10.68
C VAL A 19 5.77 -20.36 -11.35
N ASP A 20 5.21 -20.85 -12.45
CA ASP A 20 4.11 -20.22 -13.16
C ASP A 20 2.86 -20.14 -12.27
N ARG A 21 2.50 -21.25 -11.61
CA ARG A 21 1.37 -21.27 -10.67
C ARG A 21 1.57 -20.29 -9.50
N TYR A 22 2.77 -20.21 -8.94
CA TYR A 22 3.05 -19.24 -7.88
C TYR A 22 3.04 -17.80 -8.39
N THR A 23 3.53 -17.57 -9.60
CA THR A 23 3.51 -16.25 -10.25
C THR A 23 2.07 -15.78 -10.49
N GLU A 24 1.22 -16.64 -11.05
CA GLU A 24 -0.20 -16.33 -11.22
C GLU A 24 -0.89 -16.06 -9.88
N ALA A 25 -0.61 -16.86 -8.85
CA ALA A 25 -1.15 -16.63 -7.51
C ALA A 25 -0.71 -15.29 -6.92
N LEU A 26 0.57 -14.90 -7.09
CA LEU A 26 1.08 -13.60 -6.65
C LEU A 26 0.46 -12.44 -7.44
N LEU A 27 0.23 -12.60 -8.74
CA LEU A 27 -0.41 -11.59 -9.59
C LEU A 27 -1.90 -11.39 -9.25
N THR A 28 -2.56 -12.40 -8.67
CA THR A 28 -3.95 -12.27 -8.17
C THR A 28 -4.04 -11.51 -6.84
N LEU A 29 -2.91 -11.26 -6.16
CA LEU A 29 -2.87 -10.44 -4.95
C LEU A 29 -3.18 -8.99 -5.32
N GLN A 30 -4.47 -8.65 -5.33
CA GLN A 30 -4.86 -7.25 -5.41
C GLN A 30 -4.32 -6.51 -4.18
N PRO A 31 -3.86 -5.25 -4.35
CA PRO A 31 -3.51 -4.42 -3.22
C PRO A 31 -4.72 -4.37 -2.28
N GLN A 32 -4.55 -4.90 -1.06
CA GLN A 32 -5.65 -5.00 -0.11
C GLN A 32 -6.33 -3.63 0.02
N ALA A 33 -7.65 -3.60 0.23
CA ALA A 33 -8.40 -2.36 0.44
C ALA A 33 -7.79 -1.43 1.52
N LYS A 34 -6.93 -1.95 2.41
CA LYS A 34 -6.10 -1.18 3.34
C LYS A 34 -5.07 -0.27 2.64
N HIS A 35 -4.41 -0.74 1.58
CA HIS A 35 -3.47 0.04 0.78
C HIS A 35 -4.20 1.15 0.01
N GLN A 36 -5.37 0.85 -0.54
CA GLN A 36 -6.19 1.84 -1.25
C GLN A 36 -6.63 3.01 -0.35
N LYS A 37 -7.02 2.73 0.90
CA LYS A 37 -7.35 3.78 1.88
C LYS A 37 -6.13 4.64 2.25
N ASN A 38 -4.96 4.01 2.38
CA ASN A 38 -3.70 4.72 2.67
C ASN A 38 -3.27 5.60 1.48
N GLU A 39 -3.44 5.14 0.24
CA GLU A 39 -3.16 5.94 -0.95
C GLU A 39 -4.11 7.13 -1.09
N LEU A 40 -5.41 6.91 -0.91
CA LEU A 40 -6.41 7.98 -0.92
C LEU A 40 -6.05 9.05 0.12
N PHE A 41 -5.71 8.63 1.33
CA PHE A 41 -5.29 9.56 2.38
C PHE A 41 -4.00 10.31 2.02
N THR A 42 -3.02 9.60 1.45
CA THR A 42 -1.76 10.20 1.02
C THR A 42 -1.98 11.28 -0.04
N ARG A 43 -2.89 11.05 -1.00
CA ARG A 43 -3.26 12.06 -2.00
C ARG A 43 -4.02 13.24 -1.40
N LEU A 44 -4.83 13.00 -0.36
CA LEU A 44 -5.58 14.05 0.35
C LEU A 44 -4.75 14.79 1.40
N TYR A 45 -3.57 14.28 1.78
CA TYR A 45 -2.73 14.83 2.83
C TYR A 45 -2.42 16.33 2.66
N PRO A 46 -1.99 16.83 1.49
CA PRO A 46 -1.73 18.27 1.30
C PRO A 46 -2.96 19.13 1.57
N THR A 47 -4.15 18.67 1.15
CA THR A 47 -5.41 19.36 1.38
C THR A 47 -5.79 19.34 2.86
N ILE A 48 -5.60 18.23 3.56
CA ILE A 48 -5.85 18.10 4.99
C ILE A 48 -4.96 19.08 5.78
N VAL A 49 -3.67 19.16 5.45
CA VAL A 49 -2.73 20.11 6.09
C VAL A 49 -3.16 21.57 5.82
N ALA A 50 -3.59 21.88 4.59
CA ALA A 50 -4.09 23.21 4.26
C ALA A 50 -5.41 23.58 4.97
N LEU A 51 -6.26 22.61 5.30
CA LEU A 51 -7.46 22.84 6.10
C LEU A 51 -7.11 23.04 7.58
N LEU A 52 -6.17 22.25 8.10
CA LEU A 52 -5.68 22.41 9.48
C LEU A 52 -5.01 23.78 9.68
N SER A 53 -4.25 24.27 8.69
CA SER A 53 -3.65 25.62 8.76
C SER A 53 -4.69 26.75 8.69
N LYS A 54 -5.88 26.47 8.15
CA LYS A 54 -7.05 27.37 8.16
C LYS A 54 -7.92 27.23 9.41
N HIS A 55 -7.39 26.62 10.48
CA HIS A 55 -8.10 26.35 11.74
C HIS A 55 -9.35 25.46 11.61
N VAL A 56 -9.47 24.67 10.54
CA VAL A 56 -10.53 23.64 10.46
C VAL A 56 -10.19 22.53 11.47
N SER A 57 -11.15 22.18 12.32
CA SER A 57 -10.91 21.17 13.35
C SER A 57 -10.68 19.77 12.74
N GLN A 58 -9.79 18.99 13.36
CA GLN A 58 -9.55 17.59 12.99
C GLN A 58 -10.85 16.78 12.95
N LYS A 59 -11.78 17.04 13.89
CA LYS A 59 -13.07 16.37 13.96
C LYS A 59 -13.91 16.64 12.71
N ALA A 60 -14.02 17.89 12.29
CA ALA A 60 -14.78 18.25 11.08
C ALA A 60 -14.21 17.60 9.82
N ILE A 61 -12.88 17.49 9.72
CA ILE A 61 -12.21 16.79 8.61
C ILE A 61 -12.55 15.30 8.63
N LEU A 62 -12.48 14.65 9.80
CA LEU A 62 -12.81 13.23 9.93
C LEU A 62 -14.28 12.93 9.63
N ASP A 63 -15.20 13.78 10.10
CA ASP A 63 -16.64 13.65 9.84
C ASP A 63 -16.94 13.79 8.34
N MET A 64 -16.28 14.73 7.65
CA MET A 64 -16.40 14.87 6.19
C MET A 64 -15.84 13.65 5.45
N LEU A 65 -14.65 13.17 5.82
CA LEU A 65 -14.07 11.97 5.21
C LEU A 65 -14.95 10.74 5.40
N GLN A 66 -15.56 10.59 6.58
CA GLN A 66 -16.52 9.52 6.86
C GLN A 66 -17.77 9.62 5.98
N THR A 67 -18.30 10.82 5.77
CA THR A 67 -19.45 11.07 4.89
C THR A 67 -19.18 10.66 3.44
N GLN A 68 -17.93 10.80 2.99
CA GLN A 68 -17.45 10.38 1.67
C GLN A 68 -17.04 8.89 1.60
N GLY A 69 -17.33 8.09 2.65
CA GLY A 69 -17.04 6.66 2.71
C GLY A 69 -15.63 6.30 3.20
N LEU A 70 -14.78 7.30 3.51
CA LEU A 70 -13.44 7.09 4.07
C LEU A 70 -13.46 7.20 5.59
N LYS A 71 -13.90 6.12 6.26
CA LYS A 71 -13.86 6.04 7.73
C LYS A 71 -12.44 5.87 8.25
N LEU A 72 -11.92 6.89 8.92
CA LEU A 72 -10.59 6.90 9.52
C LEU A 72 -10.70 7.10 11.04
N HIS A 73 -10.07 6.21 11.80
CA HIS A 73 -10.00 6.38 13.26
C HIS A 73 -9.02 7.51 13.63
N PRO A 74 -9.27 8.28 14.70
CA PRO A 74 -8.39 9.36 15.14
C PRO A 74 -6.92 8.93 15.35
N SER A 75 -6.70 7.73 15.90
CA SER A 75 -5.34 7.18 16.08
C SER A 75 -4.64 6.90 14.75
N ARG A 76 -5.38 6.45 13.73
CA ARG A 76 -4.86 6.26 12.38
C ARG A 76 -4.58 7.57 11.67
N PHE A 77 -5.43 8.57 11.86
CA PHE A 77 -5.18 9.92 11.37
C PHE A 77 -3.87 10.46 11.92
N LYS A 78 -3.66 10.37 13.25
CA LYS A 78 -2.40 10.80 13.88
C LYS A 78 -1.19 10.02 13.38
N ALA A 79 -1.28 8.70 13.27
CA ALA A 79 -0.19 7.87 12.75
C ALA A 79 0.17 8.24 11.30
N LEU A 80 -0.82 8.49 10.44
CA LEU A 80 -0.59 8.91 9.05
C LEU A 80 -0.04 10.34 8.97
N MET A 81 -0.49 11.27 9.81
CA MET A 81 0.12 12.61 9.94
C MET A 81 1.59 12.50 10.35
N ALA A 82 1.90 11.69 11.36
CA ALA A 82 3.26 11.51 11.84
C ALA A 82 4.17 10.90 10.77
N ALA A 83 3.70 9.84 10.08
CA ALA A 83 4.45 9.19 9.02
C ALA A 83 4.76 10.14 7.84
N HIS A 84 3.79 10.97 7.44
CA HIS A 84 3.98 11.94 6.36
C HIS A 84 4.81 13.16 6.79
N ALA A 85 4.68 13.62 8.04
CA ALA A 85 5.54 14.67 8.58
C ALA A 85 7.01 14.21 8.66
N GLU A 86 7.25 12.96 9.03
CA GLU A 86 8.59 12.37 9.05
C GLU A 86 9.16 12.25 7.64
N ALA A 87 8.39 11.71 6.68
CA ALA A 87 8.80 11.63 5.28
C ALA A 87 9.08 13.00 4.64
N ALA A 88 8.34 14.05 5.03
CA ALA A 88 8.62 15.42 4.60
C ALA A 88 9.93 15.96 5.16
N ARG A 89 10.30 15.61 6.40
CA ARG A 89 11.59 15.97 7.00
C ARG A 89 12.77 15.27 6.31
N THR A 90 12.61 14.00 5.96
CA THR A 90 13.66 13.25 5.25
C THR A 90 13.93 13.79 3.85
N LYS A 91 12.91 14.31 3.15
CA LYS A 91 13.11 14.93 1.82
C LYS A 91 13.82 16.29 1.86
N VAL A 92 13.75 17.03 2.97
CA VAL A 92 14.45 18.32 3.11
C VAL A 92 15.94 18.14 3.43
N SER A 93 16.34 16.99 3.97
CA SER A 93 17.74 16.73 4.34
C SER A 93 18.58 16.05 3.24
N GLY A 94 18.02 15.85 2.04
CA GLY A 94 18.68 15.17 0.90
C GLY A 94 18.97 16.07 -0.30
N SER A 95 18.99 17.40 -0.14
CA SER A 95 19.24 18.35 -1.23
C SER A 95 20.35 19.34 -0.89
N ILE A 96 21.50 18.83 -0.47
CA ILE A 96 22.82 19.47 -0.58
C ILE A 96 23.75 18.25 -0.70
N GLU A 97 24.39 17.92 -1.82
CA GLU A 97 25.35 18.70 -2.60
C GLU A 97 25.38 18.16 -4.04
N GLU A 98 24.99 18.97 -5.02
CA GLU A 98 25.54 18.87 -6.37
C GLU A 98 25.88 20.29 -6.83
N ASP A 99 27.15 20.44 -7.22
CA ASP A 99 27.76 21.50 -8.00
C ASP A 99 28.19 22.82 -7.31
N ALA A 100 29.50 22.92 -7.07
CA ALA A 100 30.25 24.16 -7.24
C ALA A 100 31.75 23.86 -7.47
N ALA A 101 32.12 23.86 -8.76
CA ALA A 101 33.40 24.25 -9.37
C ALA A 101 34.70 23.47 -9.08
#